data_AF-A0A117MEN7-F1
#
_entry.id   AF-A0A117MEN7-F1
#
_cell.length_a   1.000
_cell.length_b   1.000
_cell.length_c   1.000
_cell.angle_alpha   90.00
_cell.angle_beta   90.00
_cell.angle_gamma   90.00
#
_symmetry.space_group_name_H-M   'P 1'
#
loop_
_entity.id
_entity.type
_entity.pdbx_description
1 polymer ?
#
loop_
_entity_poly.entity_id
_entity_poly.type
_entity_poly.pdbx_seq_one_letter_code
_entity_poly.pdbx_strand_id
1 'polypeptide(L)'
;MKRKTGMRALSTLLTVMLVSVGVVPAVAATSEVPVEQPIPIVAANGQTSSGLHFVIDEDVKKATPHWALFAADEQGQRNALNDLEMTQIPDEKKQMLSEGLRKIWAKYPVATIQRDGRTEVAFVSPGEHTLTEEEESILAQADEALAEYLNDKFSAENGIRWWAAPCHQEIIEISCLKWGVSSTYATYAHDAADDPDSWPPIWPPTGFEWLDTFIQIVCHSWDHYYDPVLGTGSAPAQCENYANIAKNYYDQSSMYNAYTNVGYSSHFLTDVGNPLHTGMELEQALNSWVHSDYEDYVGTNWDQGYNFTSVIQDNWYYYTITDPSSSTQSLAGYAKNHDDELYYLVYNHRDTFRTDPDVRSITEDCLLDTAKYTLGLVKYVRD
;
A
#
# COMPACT_ATOMS: atom_id res chain seq x y z
N MET A 1 76.40 -54.02 -34.07
CA MET A 1 75.42 -54.20 -32.97
C MET A 1 74.01 -54.03 -33.53
N LYS A 2 73.18 -55.07 -33.34
CA LYS A 2 71.70 -55.19 -33.36
C LYS A 2 70.88 -54.03 -34.02
N ARG A 3 70.23 -54.25 -35.18
CA ARG A 3 68.83 -54.74 -35.40
C ARG A 3 67.77 -53.82 -34.73
N LYS A 4 66.66 -53.38 -35.37
CA LYS A 4 65.90 -53.93 -36.51
C LYS A 4 64.71 -52.99 -36.88
N THR A 5 64.35 -52.94 -38.18
CA THR A 5 62.98 -52.95 -38.81
C THR A 5 61.81 -52.15 -38.20
N GLY A 6 60.91 -51.51 -38.97
CA GLY A 6 60.66 -51.66 -40.40
C GLY A 6 59.43 -50.88 -40.90
N MET A 7 59.24 -50.97 -42.22
CA MET A 7 58.09 -50.52 -43.01
C MET A 7 56.76 -51.16 -42.57
N ARG A 8 55.68 -50.36 -42.60
CA ARG A 8 54.34 -50.74 -43.06
C ARG A 8 53.84 -49.56 -43.91
N ALA A 9 53.93 -49.63 -45.24
CA ALA A 9 52.91 -50.21 -46.12
C ALA A 9 51.54 -49.52 -45.94
N LEU A 10 51.36 -48.39 -46.64
CA LEU A 10 50.07 -47.74 -46.83
C LEU A 10 49.54 -48.14 -48.23
N SER A 11 48.57 -49.03 -48.23
CA SER A 11 47.57 -49.24 -49.28
C SER A 11 46.30 -49.46 -48.46
N THR A 12 45.17 -48.80 -48.72
CA THR A 12 44.31 -49.02 -49.89
C THR A 12 43.08 -48.06 -49.78
N LEU A 13 42.43 -47.78 -50.92
CA LEU A 13 41.08 -47.18 -51.12
C LEU A 13 40.91 -45.69 -50.74
N LEU A 14 40.77 -44.74 -51.68
CA LEU A 14 39.71 -44.54 -52.68
C LEU A 14 38.30 -44.56 -52.07
N THR A 15 37.63 -43.39 -52.03
CA THR A 15 36.36 -43.05 -52.72
C THR A 15 35.56 -42.00 -51.91
N VAL A 16 35.08 -40.96 -52.62
CA VAL A 16 34.04 -39.97 -52.25
C VAL A 16 34.42 -38.87 -51.24
N MET A 17 35.07 -37.80 -51.72
CA MET A 17 34.82 -36.45 -51.17
C MET A 17 33.74 -35.80 -52.02
N LEU A 18 32.49 -35.94 -51.57
CA LEU A 18 31.38 -35.11 -52.01
C LEU A 18 31.59 -33.71 -51.44
N VAL A 19 31.55 -32.74 -52.35
CA VAL A 19 31.44 -31.32 -52.09
C VAL A 19 30.21 -31.06 -51.21
N SER A 20 30.41 -30.85 -49.92
CA SER A 20 29.44 -30.16 -49.08
C SER A 20 29.87 -28.70 -48.98
N VAL A 21 29.46 -27.89 -49.96
CA VAL A 21 29.31 -26.45 -49.73
C VAL A 21 28.25 -26.35 -48.65
N GLY A 22 28.69 -26.10 -47.41
CA GLY A 22 27.79 -25.72 -46.34
C GLY A 22 27.15 -24.41 -46.74
N VAL A 23 25.91 -24.47 -47.24
CA VAL A 23 25.03 -23.32 -47.26
C VAL A 23 24.78 -23.01 -45.80
N VAL A 24 25.52 -22.03 -45.27
CA VAL A 24 25.13 -21.38 -44.02
C VAL A 24 23.81 -20.69 -44.36
N PRO A 25 22.68 -21.05 -43.74
CA PRO A 25 21.51 -20.20 -43.84
C PRO A 25 21.92 -18.90 -43.16
N ALA A 26 21.99 -17.82 -43.92
CA ALA A 26 21.81 -16.50 -43.35
C ALA A 26 20.39 -16.50 -42.78
N VAL A 27 20.26 -16.94 -41.53
CA VAL A 27 19.11 -16.59 -40.71
C VAL A 27 19.26 -15.09 -40.55
N ALA A 28 18.58 -14.34 -41.43
CA ALA A 28 18.22 -12.99 -41.11
C ALA A 28 17.46 -13.12 -39.78
N ALA A 29 18.12 -12.78 -38.68
CA ALA A 29 17.42 -12.41 -37.48
C ALA A 29 16.62 -11.18 -37.90
N THR A 30 15.38 -11.39 -38.33
CA THR A 30 14.37 -10.37 -38.19
C THR A 30 14.36 -10.10 -36.70
N SER A 31 15.02 -9.02 -36.28
CA SER A 31 14.64 -8.32 -35.07
C SER A 31 13.19 -7.93 -35.28
N GLU A 32 12.28 -8.87 -35.05
CA GLU A 32 10.91 -8.54 -34.72
C GLU A 32 11.06 -7.72 -33.44
N VAL A 33 11.11 -6.40 -33.61
CA VAL A 33 10.82 -5.47 -32.53
C VAL A 33 9.50 -6.00 -31.97
N PRO A 34 9.47 -6.49 -30.71
CA PRO A 34 8.23 -6.97 -30.14
C PRO A 34 7.22 -5.86 -30.35
N VAL A 35 6.17 -6.14 -31.12
CA VAL A 35 5.07 -5.20 -31.25
C VAL A 35 4.47 -5.14 -29.87
N GLU A 36 4.80 -4.06 -29.16
CA GLU A 36 4.26 -3.71 -27.87
C GLU A 36 2.75 -3.91 -27.95
N GLN A 37 2.26 -4.98 -27.32
CA GLN A 37 0.84 -5.26 -27.33
C GLN A 37 0.18 -4.08 -26.59
N PRO A 38 -0.80 -3.41 -27.19
CA PRO A 38 -1.44 -2.28 -26.55
C PRO A 38 -2.11 -2.79 -25.28
N ILE A 39 -1.55 -2.42 -24.12
CA ILE A 39 -2.19 -2.62 -22.83
C ILE A 39 -3.55 -1.89 -22.89
N PRO A 40 -4.68 -2.52 -22.55
CA PRO A 40 -5.98 -1.86 -22.62
C PRO A 40 -6.10 -0.67 -21.66
N ILE A 41 -6.58 0.45 -22.21
CA ILE A 41 -6.88 1.67 -21.44
C ILE A 41 -8.25 1.51 -20.77
N VAL A 42 -8.31 1.84 -19.48
CA VAL A 42 -9.57 2.06 -18.77
C VAL A 42 -9.75 3.57 -18.62
N ALA A 43 -10.97 4.07 -18.80
CA ALA A 43 -11.25 5.47 -18.49
C ALA A 43 -11.02 5.68 -16.98
N ALA A 44 -10.30 6.74 -16.58
CA ALA A 44 -10.13 7.07 -15.15
C ALA A 44 -11.49 7.28 -14.44
N ASN A 45 -12.49 7.75 -15.20
CA ASN A 45 -13.89 7.90 -14.82
C ASN A 45 -14.64 6.56 -14.66
N GLY A 46 -13.97 5.44 -14.97
CA GLY A 46 -14.40 4.07 -14.72
C GLY A 46 -13.97 3.55 -13.36
N GLN A 47 -13.49 4.42 -12.46
CA GLN A 47 -13.63 4.23 -11.02
C GLN A 47 -15.13 4.06 -10.73
N THR A 48 -15.65 2.86 -10.98
CA THR A 48 -16.80 2.41 -10.23
C THR A 48 -16.32 2.43 -8.79
N SER A 49 -16.64 3.50 -8.07
CA SER A 49 -16.92 3.39 -6.67
C SER A 49 -17.75 2.11 -6.54
N SER A 50 -17.14 1.03 -6.06
CA SER A 50 -17.94 0.06 -5.34
C SER A 50 -18.55 0.93 -4.25
N GLY A 51 -19.84 1.26 -4.42
CA GLY A 51 -20.47 2.36 -3.70
C GLY A 51 -20.17 2.17 -2.23
N LEU A 52 -19.46 3.11 -1.59
CA LEU A 52 -18.97 3.05 -0.21
C LEU A 52 -19.75 2.01 0.60
N HIS A 53 -19.21 0.79 0.64
CA HIS A 53 -19.96 -0.34 1.19
C HIS A 53 -20.02 -0.27 2.71
N PHE A 54 -19.20 0.60 3.30
CA PHE A 54 -19.11 0.86 4.72
C PHE A 54 -18.78 2.33 4.97
N VAL A 55 -19.47 2.95 5.93
CA VAL A 55 -19.23 4.34 6.35
C VAL A 55 -19.41 4.45 7.86
N ILE A 56 -18.54 5.21 8.54
CA ILE A 56 -18.80 5.65 9.91
C ILE A 56 -19.64 6.94 9.84
N ASP A 57 -20.80 6.95 10.51
CA ASP A 57 -21.65 8.15 10.57
C ASP A 57 -20.87 9.33 11.17
N GLU A 58 -20.89 10.47 10.49
CA GLU A 58 -20.20 11.68 10.90
C GLU A 58 -20.60 12.18 12.29
N ASP A 59 -21.85 11.91 12.72
CA ASP A 59 -22.29 12.26 14.07
C ASP A 59 -21.59 11.41 15.14
N VAL A 60 -21.18 10.17 14.80
CA VAL A 60 -20.37 9.32 15.69
C VAL A 60 -18.95 9.87 15.80
N LYS A 61 -18.32 10.22 14.68
CA LYS A 61 -16.97 10.83 14.66
C LYS A 61 -16.92 12.17 15.39
N LYS A 62 -17.97 12.98 15.28
CA LYS A 62 -18.06 14.29 15.97
C LYS A 62 -18.34 14.17 17.46
N ALA A 63 -18.86 13.03 17.93
CA ALA A 63 -19.17 12.85 19.34
C ALA A 63 -17.89 12.84 20.20
N THR A 64 -16.80 12.26 19.69
CA THR A 64 -15.51 12.18 20.38
C THR A 64 -14.38 11.86 19.38
N PRO A 65 -13.15 12.38 19.56
CA PRO A 65 -11.98 11.93 18.80
C PRO A 65 -11.64 10.45 19.04
N HIS A 66 -12.14 9.85 20.12
CA HIS A 66 -11.95 8.43 20.46
C HIS A 66 -13.05 7.54 19.85
N TRP A 67 -13.53 7.91 18.66
CA TRP A 67 -14.74 7.33 18.07
C TRP A 67 -14.58 5.84 17.80
N ALA A 68 -13.36 5.34 17.49
CA ALA A 68 -13.14 3.93 17.18
C ALA A 68 -13.41 3.02 18.39
N LEU A 69 -12.99 3.43 19.60
CA LEU A 69 -13.32 2.76 20.86
C LEU A 69 -14.78 2.96 21.27
N PHE A 70 -15.30 4.16 21.04
CA PHE A 70 -16.68 4.50 21.36
C PHE A 70 -17.70 3.71 20.52
N ALA A 71 -17.43 3.56 19.23
CA ALA A 71 -18.26 2.86 18.25
C ALA A 71 -18.01 1.34 18.18
N ALA A 72 -17.17 0.81 19.08
CA ALA A 72 -16.80 -0.60 19.10
C ALA A 72 -18.03 -1.51 19.12
N ASP A 73 -18.08 -2.48 18.20
CA ASP A 73 -19.06 -3.56 18.24
C ASP A 73 -18.79 -4.56 19.38
N GLU A 74 -19.63 -5.59 19.50
CA GLU A 74 -19.52 -6.57 20.57
C GLU A 74 -18.14 -7.24 20.65
N GLN A 75 -17.46 -7.46 19.52
CA GLN A 75 -16.12 -8.02 19.50
C GLN A 75 -15.09 -6.97 19.91
N GLY A 76 -15.16 -5.76 19.36
CA GLY A 76 -14.30 -4.63 19.74
C GLY A 76 -14.37 -4.30 21.22
N GLN A 77 -15.58 -4.28 21.79
CA GLN A 77 -15.81 -4.08 23.22
C GLN A 77 -15.17 -5.18 24.07
N ARG A 78 -15.31 -6.45 23.67
CA ARG A 78 -14.67 -7.57 24.36
C ARG A 78 -13.15 -7.46 24.32
N ASN A 79 -12.59 -7.18 23.14
CA ASN A 79 -11.17 -7.03 22.96
C ASN A 79 -10.65 -5.88 23.82
N ALA A 80 -11.29 -4.70 23.77
CA ALA A 80 -10.88 -3.51 24.53
C ALA A 80 -10.85 -3.79 26.04
N LEU A 81 -11.88 -4.43 26.58
CA LEU A 81 -11.91 -4.77 28.00
C LEU A 81 -10.86 -5.81 28.39
N ASN A 82 -10.62 -6.82 27.54
CA ASN A 82 -9.58 -7.82 27.79
C ASN A 82 -8.17 -7.20 27.78
N ASP A 83 -7.89 -6.33 26.80
CA ASP A 83 -6.58 -5.69 26.70
C ASP A 83 -6.36 -4.64 27.79
N LEU A 84 -7.41 -3.95 28.24
CA LEU A 84 -7.33 -3.05 29.38
C LEU A 84 -6.86 -3.78 30.66
N GLU A 85 -7.26 -5.03 30.85
CA GLU A 85 -6.75 -5.87 31.95
C GLU A 85 -5.24 -6.16 31.83
N MET A 86 -4.70 -6.15 30.61
CA MET A 86 -3.28 -6.41 30.32
C MET A 86 -2.39 -5.16 30.44
N THR A 87 -2.97 -3.97 30.49
CA THR A 87 -2.24 -2.70 30.66
C THR A 87 -1.49 -2.64 32.00
N GLN A 88 -0.50 -1.75 32.10
CA GLN A 88 0.31 -1.57 33.32
C GLN A 88 -0.28 -0.56 34.33
N ILE A 89 -1.49 -0.05 34.09
CA ILE A 89 -2.15 0.90 35.00
C ILE A 89 -2.65 0.19 36.28
N PRO A 90 -2.91 0.91 37.38
CA PRO A 90 -3.40 0.30 38.62
C PRO A 90 -4.77 -0.39 38.46
N ASP A 91 -4.98 -1.52 39.15
CA ASP A 91 -6.22 -2.32 39.07
C ASP A 91 -7.50 -1.52 39.36
N GLU A 92 -7.46 -0.61 40.34
CA GLU A 92 -8.59 0.28 40.63
C GLU A 92 -8.95 1.16 39.42
N LYS A 93 -7.94 1.60 38.67
CA LYS A 93 -8.13 2.41 37.46
C LYS A 93 -8.65 1.55 36.32
N LYS A 94 -8.15 0.31 36.14
CA LYS A 94 -8.69 -0.65 35.16
C LYS A 94 -10.18 -0.89 35.40
N GLN A 95 -10.56 -1.16 36.65
CA GLN A 95 -11.96 -1.38 37.01
C GLN A 95 -12.82 -0.14 36.71
N MET A 96 -12.36 1.05 37.11
CA MET A 96 -13.07 2.30 36.85
C MET A 96 -13.30 2.52 35.35
N LEU A 97 -12.25 2.36 34.53
CA LEU A 97 -12.33 2.54 33.08
C LEU A 97 -13.22 1.47 32.42
N SER A 98 -13.05 0.20 32.78
CA SER A 98 -13.90 -0.90 32.30
C SER A 98 -15.39 -0.69 32.62
N GLU A 99 -15.72 -0.29 33.85
CA GLU A 99 -17.10 0.03 34.23
C GLU A 99 -17.64 1.27 33.51
N GLY A 100 -16.78 2.28 33.32
CA GLY A 100 -17.07 3.50 32.58
C GLY A 100 -17.42 3.23 31.12
N LEU A 101 -16.56 2.51 30.40
CA LEU A 101 -16.79 2.11 29.00
C LEU A 101 -18.11 1.37 28.84
N ARG A 102 -18.40 0.39 29.70
CA ARG A 102 -19.67 -0.35 29.66
C ARG A 102 -20.89 0.56 29.84
N LYS A 103 -20.81 1.56 30.71
CA LYS A 103 -21.89 2.54 30.90
C LYS A 103 -22.06 3.43 29.68
N ILE A 104 -20.95 3.88 29.07
CA ILE A 104 -20.95 4.70 27.86
C ILE A 104 -21.58 3.94 26.69
N TRP A 105 -21.11 2.73 26.39
CA TRP A 105 -21.69 1.90 25.31
C TRP A 105 -23.17 1.56 25.54
N ALA A 106 -23.58 1.38 26.80
CA ALA A 106 -25.00 1.15 27.11
C ALA A 106 -25.87 2.41 26.94
N LYS A 107 -25.31 3.60 27.22
CA LYS A 107 -26.00 4.89 27.13
C LYS A 107 -26.10 5.38 25.68
N TYR A 108 -25.05 5.19 24.90
CA TYR A 108 -24.94 5.62 23.51
C TYR A 108 -24.69 4.42 22.59
N PRO A 109 -25.69 3.55 22.41
CA PRO A 109 -25.51 2.37 21.58
C PRO A 109 -25.26 2.78 20.12
N VAL A 110 -24.11 2.37 19.60
CA VAL A 110 -23.71 2.44 18.19
C VAL A 110 -23.82 1.03 17.61
N ALA A 111 -24.29 0.92 16.36
CA ALA A 111 -24.43 -0.37 15.69
C ALA A 111 -24.17 -0.24 14.20
N THR A 112 -23.73 -1.36 13.62
CA THR A 112 -23.66 -1.56 12.18
C THR A 112 -25.07 -1.80 11.62
N ILE A 113 -25.55 -0.88 10.80
CA ILE A 113 -26.86 -0.92 10.16
C ILE A 113 -26.73 -0.93 8.64
N GLN A 114 -27.66 -1.60 7.96
CA GLN A 114 -27.76 -1.55 6.50
C GLN A 114 -28.73 -0.43 6.11
N ARG A 115 -28.26 0.56 5.35
CA ARG A 115 -29.07 1.69 4.87
C ARG A 115 -28.76 1.92 3.39
N ASP A 116 -29.76 1.99 2.53
CA ASP A 116 -29.60 2.30 1.09
C ASP A 116 -28.53 1.46 0.33
N GLY A 117 -28.30 0.22 0.76
CA GLY A 117 -27.32 -0.68 0.14
C GLY A 117 -25.87 -0.49 0.60
N ARG A 118 -25.65 0.35 1.63
CA ARG A 118 -24.38 0.50 2.35
C ARG A 118 -24.50 0.01 3.79
N THR A 119 -23.39 -0.48 4.31
CA THR A 119 -23.14 -0.67 5.74
C THR A 119 -22.81 0.67 6.36
N GLU A 120 -23.42 1.00 7.50
CA GLU A 120 -23.21 2.27 8.18
C GLU A 120 -23.07 2.00 9.68
N VAL A 121 -22.02 2.51 10.32
CA VAL A 121 -21.86 2.47 11.78
C VAL A 121 -22.43 3.75 12.35
N ALA A 122 -23.61 3.64 12.98
CA ALA A 122 -24.38 4.80 13.42
C ALA A 122 -25.02 4.57 14.79
N PHE A 123 -25.46 5.66 15.42
CA PHE A 123 -26.27 5.59 16.62
C PHE A 123 -27.58 4.82 16.37
N VAL A 124 -27.91 3.90 17.27
CA VAL A 124 -29.15 3.11 17.19
C VAL A 124 -30.39 3.98 17.36
N SER A 125 -30.30 5.04 18.16
CA SER A 125 -31.40 5.96 18.42
C SER A 125 -31.13 7.33 17.80
N PRO A 126 -32.13 7.98 17.16
CA PRO A 126 -31.97 9.34 16.70
C PRO A 126 -31.91 10.30 17.89
N GLY A 127 -31.10 11.35 17.78
CA GLY A 127 -30.97 12.37 18.83
C GLY A 127 -29.60 13.02 18.83
N GLU A 128 -29.43 14.01 19.71
CA GLU A 128 -28.13 14.60 20.00
C GLU A 128 -27.39 13.70 21.00
N HIS A 129 -26.20 13.22 20.61
CA HIS A 129 -25.37 12.32 21.41
C HIS A 129 -24.11 13.03 21.87
N THR A 130 -24.26 13.90 22.86
CA THR A 130 -23.14 14.65 23.45
C THR A 130 -22.67 13.96 24.73
N LEU A 131 -21.39 13.62 24.76
CA LEU A 131 -20.76 13.06 25.96
C LEU A 131 -20.59 14.14 27.03
N THR A 132 -20.70 13.74 28.29
CA THR A 132 -20.30 14.62 29.40
C THR A 132 -18.78 14.70 29.48
N GLU A 133 -18.24 15.71 30.15
CA GLU A 133 -16.79 15.82 30.39
C GLU A 133 -16.21 14.59 31.11
N GLU A 134 -16.99 13.96 32.00
CA GLU A 134 -16.59 12.74 32.70
C GLU A 134 -16.57 11.53 31.76
N GLU A 135 -17.57 11.40 30.88
CA GLU A 135 -17.64 10.33 29.88
C GLU A 135 -16.51 10.43 28.87
N GLU A 136 -16.23 11.65 28.38
CA GLU A 136 -15.11 11.92 27.48
C GLU A 136 -13.77 11.61 28.16
N SER A 137 -13.61 12.01 29.43
CA SER A 137 -12.40 11.73 30.19
C SER A 137 -12.18 10.23 30.42
N ILE A 138 -13.24 9.44 30.57
CA ILE A 138 -13.14 7.98 30.67
C ILE A 138 -12.69 7.38 29.35
N LEU A 139 -13.28 7.79 28.21
CA LEU A 139 -12.89 7.30 26.90
C LEU A 139 -11.44 7.64 26.57
N ALA A 140 -11.06 8.91 26.73
CA ALA A 140 -9.70 9.36 26.46
C ALA A 140 -8.66 8.58 27.27
N GLN A 141 -8.88 8.43 28.58
CA GLN A 141 -7.96 7.68 29.43
C GLN A 141 -7.92 6.18 29.11
N ALA A 142 -9.04 5.61 28.67
CA ALA A 142 -9.07 4.21 28.27
C ALA A 142 -8.35 3.99 26.93
N ASP A 143 -8.60 4.85 25.94
CA ASP A 143 -7.96 4.78 24.62
C ASP A 143 -6.46 5.05 24.73
N GLU A 144 -6.03 6.03 25.54
CA GLU A 144 -4.60 6.25 25.82
C GLU A 144 -3.92 5.03 26.46
N ALA A 145 -4.57 4.39 27.45
CA ALA A 145 -4.02 3.21 28.11
C ALA A 145 -3.97 1.99 27.17
N LEU A 146 -4.99 1.84 26.32
CA LEU A 146 -5.03 0.82 25.28
C LEU A 146 -3.96 1.08 24.23
N ALA A 147 -3.85 2.31 23.73
CA ALA A 147 -2.86 2.72 22.76
C ALA A 147 -1.44 2.45 23.25
N GLU A 148 -1.10 2.80 24.49
CA GLU A 148 0.23 2.49 25.08
C GLU A 148 0.51 0.98 25.04
N TYR A 149 -0.45 0.16 25.49
CA TYR A 149 -0.30 -1.30 25.49
C TYR A 149 -0.26 -1.91 24.09
N LEU A 150 -1.13 -1.48 23.20
CA LEU A 150 -1.29 -2.03 21.85
C LEU A 150 -0.15 -1.58 20.94
N ASN A 151 0.31 -0.33 21.07
CA ASN A 151 1.55 0.11 20.46
C ASN A 151 2.70 -0.78 20.92
N ASP A 152 2.87 -1.10 22.20
CA ASP A 152 3.93 -2.03 22.62
C ASP A 152 3.73 -3.47 22.10
N LYS A 153 2.51 -3.99 22.17
CA LYS A 153 2.16 -5.37 21.78
C LYS A 153 2.36 -5.64 20.28
N PHE A 154 1.96 -4.69 19.45
CA PHE A 154 1.92 -4.81 17.99
C PHE A 154 2.97 -3.95 17.29
N SER A 155 3.82 -3.22 18.03
CA SER A 155 4.98 -2.55 17.44
C SER A 155 5.91 -3.59 16.83
N ALA A 156 5.86 -3.71 15.52
CA ALA A 156 7.03 -4.09 14.75
C ALA A 156 8.08 -2.98 14.94
N GLU A 157 9.35 -3.35 15.13
CA GLU A 157 10.45 -2.37 15.25
C GLU A 157 10.43 -1.40 14.03
N ASN A 158 9.99 -0.15 14.24
CA ASN A 158 10.10 1.01 13.33
C ASN A 158 9.51 0.84 11.91
N GLY A 159 8.18 0.91 11.74
CA GLY A 159 7.55 0.97 10.41
C GLY A 159 7.13 2.40 10.01
N ILE A 160 7.83 3.05 9.07
CA ILE A 160 7.24 3.20 7.72
C ILE A 160 7.59 1.87 7.12
N ARG A 161 6.66 1.15 6.51
CA ARG A 161 6.89 0.52 5.20
C ARG A 161 5.52 0.08 4.70
N TRP A 162 4.95 0.77 3.70
CA TRP A 162 4.05 0.06 2.78
C TRP A 162 4.91 -0.99 2.08
N TRP A 163 4.99 -2.17 2.71
CA TRP A 163 6.19 -2.98 2.86
C TRP A 163 7.24 -2.79 1.76
N ALA A 164 8.16 -1.83 1.97
CA ALA A 164 9.06 -1.26 0.97
C ALA A 164 9.63 -2.27 -0.02
N ALA A 165 10.18 -3.37 0.52
CA ALA A 165 10.61 -4.55 -0.23
C ALA A 165 9.88 -5.80 0.29
N PRO A 166 8.98 -6.45 -0.48
CA PRO A 166 8.88 -6.33 -1.94
C PRO A 166 7.79 -5.41 -2.52
N CYS A 167 6.91 -4.76 -1.75
CA CYS A 167 5.68 -4.16 -2.31
C CYS A 167 5.93 -3.01 -3.30
N HIS A 168 6.59 -1.93 -2.90
CA HIS A 168 6.90 -0.82 -3.81
C HIS A 168 7.72 -1.30 -5.00
N GLN A 169 8.75 -2.11 -4.71
CA GLN A 169 9.71 -2.60 -5.69
C GLN A 169 9.07 -3.48 -6.76
N GLU A 170 8.28 -4.49 -6.36
CA GLU A 170 7.66 -5.42 -7.30
C GLU A 170 6.54 -4.77 -8.12
N ILE A 171 5.74 -3.87 -7.53
CA ILE A 171 4.67 -3.18 -8.27
C ILE A 171 5.26 -2.44 -9.48
N ILE A 172 6.35 -1.68 -9.28
CA ILE A 172 6.97 -0.93 -10.38
C ILE A 172 7.76 -1.82 -11.33
N GLU A 173 8.45 -2.86 -10.82
CA GLU A 173 9.19 -3.80 -11.67
C GLU A 173 8.24 -4.51 -12.65
N ILE A 174 7.13 -5.07 -12.12
CA ILE A 174 6.10 -5.74 -12.91
C ILE A 174 5.52 -4.78 -13.95
N SER A 175 5.24 -3.54 -13.56
CA SER A 175 4.71 -2.51 -14.46
C SER A 175 5.69 -2.18 -15.60
N CYS A 176 6.99 -2.08 -15.30
CA CYS A 176 8.04 -1.89 -16.31
C CYS A 176 8.10 -3.07 -17.28
N LEU A 177 8.15 -4.30 -16.76
CA LEU A 177 8.24 -5.52 -17.58
C LEU A 177 7.02 -5.68 -18.52
N LYS A 178 5.81 -5.37 -18.04
CA LYS A 178 4.58 -5.41 -18.86
C LYS A 178 4.63 -4.46 -20.04
N TRP A 179 5.33 -3.35 -19.90
CA TRP A 179 5.58 -2.35 -20.94
C TRP A 179 6.78 -2.69 -21.85
N GLY A 180 7.37 -3.89 -21.72
CA GLY A 180 8.49 -4.34 -22.55
C GLY A 180 9.83 -3.68 -22.19
N VAL A 181 9.92 -3.03 -21.03
CA VAL A 181 11.17 -2.50 -20.50
C VAL A 181 12.12 -3.66 -20.25
N SER A 182 13.39 -3.53 -20.65
CA SER A 182 14.39 -4.58 -20.41
C SER A 182 14.52 -4.87 -18.92
N SER A 183 14.75 -6.13 -18.55
CA SER A 183 14.85 -6.53 -17.13
C SER A 183 15.89 -5.71 -16.37
N THR A 184 17.03 -5.37 -16.99
CA THR A 184 18.05 -4.51 -16.38
C THR A 184 17.51 -3.16 -15.93
N TYR A 185 16.63 -2.54 -16.72
CA TYR A 185 16.06 -1.24 -16.39
C TYR A 185 14.87 -1.34 -15.44
N ALA A 186 14.08 -2.41 -15.55
CA ALA A 186 13.04 -2.71 -14.56
C ALA A 186 13.67 -2.90 -13.16
N THR A 187 14.81 -3.59 -13.06
CA THR A 187 15.56 -3.74 -11.80
C THR A 187 16.07 -2.39 -11.26
N TYR A 188 16.43 -1.41 -12.11
CA TYR A 188 16.78 -0.08 -11.60
C TYR A 188 15.60 0.68 -10.99
N ALA A 189 14.39 0.45 -11.49
CA ALA A 189 13.19 1.01 -10.87
C ALA A 189 12.85 0.26 -9.58
N HIS A 190 12.92 -1.07 -9.60
CA HIS A 190 12.77 -1.95 -8.44
C HIS A 190 13.66 -1.49 -7.28
N ASP A 191 14.98 -1.48 -7.48
CA ASP A 191 15.96 -1.20 -6.43
C ASP A 191 15.90 0.23 -5.88
N ALA A 192 15.21 1.13 -6.58
CA ALA A 192 15.05 2.52 -6.20
C ALA A 192 13.68 2.80 -5.54
N ALA A 193 12.72 1.88 -5.65
CA ALA A 193 11.34 2.14 -5.25
C ALA A 193 11.13 2.21 -3.73
N ASP A 194 12.05 1.69 -2.92
CA ASP A 194 12.04 1.75 -1.46
C ASP A 194 12.99 2.79 -0.88
N ASP A 195 13.89 3.35 -1.70
CA ASP A 195 14.85 4.37 -1.25
C ASP A 195 14.17 5.55 -0.50
N PRO A 196 13.02 6.09 -0.94
CA PRO A 196 12.41 7.24 -0.27
C PRO A 196 12.07 6.99 1.21
N ASP A 197 11.75 5.77 1.63
CA ASP A 197 11.51 5.43 3.05
C ASP A 197 12.72 5.70 3.95
N SER A 198 13.91 5.75 3.35
CA SER A 198 15.17 5.99 4.06
C SER A 198 15.67 7.43 3.92
N TRP A 199 14.94 8.30 3.23
CA TRP A 199 15.34 9.69 3.05
C TRP A 199 15.12 10.51 4.33
N PRO A 200 15.84 11.63 4.49
CA PRO A 200 15.58 12.53 5.60
C PRO A 200 14.12 13.01 5.59
N PRO A 201 13.41 12.95 6.73
CA PRO A 201 12.01 13.27 6.76
C PRO A 201 11.75 14.75 6.47
N ILE A 202 10.68 15.00 5.72
CA ILE A 202 10.13 16.33 5.45
C ILE A 202 9.02 16.59 6.46
N TRP A 203 9.12 17.70 7.18
CA TRP A 203 8.10 18.08 8.16
C TRP A 203 6.94 18.86 7.52
N PRO A 204 5.70 18.71 8.02
CA PRO A 204 4.56 19.43 7.48
C PRO A 204 4.74 20.95 7.56
N PRO A 205 4.33 21.71 6.53
CA PRO A 205 4.39 23.17 6.56
C PRO A 205 3.24 23.80 7.36
N THR A 206 2.47 23.00 8.10
CA THR A 206 1.16 23.39 8.66
C THR A 206 1.26 23.96 10.07
N GLY A 207 2.24 23.53 10.85
CA GLY A 207 2.42 23.92 12.25
C GLY A 207 1.34 23.37 13.20
N PHE A 208 0.62 22.31 12.79
CA PHE A 208 -0.33 21.60 13.64
C PHE A 208 0.38 20.44 14.35
N GLU A 209 0.47 20.51 15.68
CA GLU A 209 1.17 19.52 16.51
C GLU A 209 0.65 18.09 16.32
N TRP A 210 -0.66 17.90 16.16
CA TRP A 210 -1.24 16.58 15.94
C TRP A 210 -0.82 15.99 14.58
N LEU A 211 -0.74 16.82 13.54
CA LEU A 211 -0.32 16.39 12.21
C LEU A 211 1.19 16.13 12.19
N ASP A 212 1.96 16.98 12.87
CA ASP A 212 3.40 16.76 13.05
C ASP A 212 3.66 15.44 13.80
N THR A 213 2.83 15.10 14.79
CA THR A 213 2.94 13.84 15.55
C THR A 213 2.59 12.64 14.67
N PHE A 214 1.47 12.70 13.96
CA PHE A 214 1.09 11.67 12.97
C PHE A 214 2.22 11.46 11.94
N ILE A 215 2.71 12.53 11.33
CA ILE A 215 3.77 12.44 10.33
C ILE A 215 5.08 11.94 10.95
N GLN A 216 5.40 12.27 12.20
CA GLN A 216 6.61 11.74 12.85
C GLN A 216 6.53 10.26 13.19
N ILE A 217 5.36 9.79 13.62
CA ILE A 217 5.20 8.45 14.21
C ILE A 217 4.75 7.43 13.16
N VAL A 218 3.93 7.85 12.19
CA VAL A 218 3.19 6.96 11.29
C VAL A 218 3.75 7.01 9.88
N CYS A 219 3.69 8.16 9.22
CA CYS A 219 4.20 8.28 7.84
C CYS A 219 5.72 8.53 7.76
N HIS A 220 6.32 8.92 8.89
CA HIS A 220 7.68 9.45 9.11
C HIS A 220 8.08 10.67 8.27
N SER A 221 7.44 10.92 7.13
CA SER A 221 7.70 12.06 6.26
C SER A 221 6.43 12.59 5.58
N TRP A 222 6.34 13.90 5.43
CA TRP A 222 5.22 14.62 4.82
C TRP A 222 4.94 14.23 3.37
N ASP A 223 5.96 13.74 2.68
CA ASP A 223 5.87 13.33 1.28
C ASP A 223 5.42 11.90 1.05
N HIS A 224 5.25 11.07 2.09
CA HIS A 224 4.72 9.71 1.96
C HIS A 224 3.20 9.68 2.11
N TYR A 225 2.57 10.85 2.26
CA TYR A 225 1.19 10.99 2.69
C TYR A 225 0.42 11.94 1.78
N TYR A 226 -0.88 11.69 1.62
CA TYR A 226 -1.81 12.67 1.07
C TYR A 226 -3.26 12.41 1.46
N ASP A 227 -3.87 13.36 2.17
CA ASP A 227 -5.32 13.39 2.41
C ASP A 227 -6.04 14.21 1.32
N PRO A 228 -6.89 13.56 0.50
CA PRO A 228 -7.63 14.21 -0.57
C PRO A 228 -8.82 15.07 -0.09
N VAL A 229 -9.31 14.87 1.13
CA VAL A 229 -10.39 15.66 1.76
C VAL A 229 -9.82 16.99 2.27
N LEU A 230 -8.69 16.96 2.95
CA LEU A 230 -8.03 18.14 3.49
C LEU A 230 -7.13 18.84 2.46
N GLY A 231 -6.69 18.13 1.43
CA GLY A 231 -5.73 18.62 0.45
C GLY A 231 -4.32 18.79 1.03
N THR A 232 -3.96 17.96 2.01
CA THR A 232 -2.70 17.99 2.77
C THR A 232 -1.84 16.78 2.45
N GLY A 233 -0.52 16.91 2.58
CA GLY A 233 0.48 15.90 2.18
C GLY A 233 1.13 16.24 0.84
N SER A 234 2.37 15.78 0.61
CA SER A 234 3.12 16.11 -0.62
C SER A 234 3.44 14.93 -1.54
N ALA A 235 2.87 13.74 -1.31
CA ALA A 235 3.06 12.59 -2.19
C ALA A 235 2.72 12.89 -3.68
N PRO A 236 1.62 13.58 -4.03
CA PRO A 236 1.34 13.97 -5.42
C PRO A 236 2.43 14.83 -6.06
N ALA A 237 2.95 15.80 -5.31
CA ALA A 237 3.98 16.71 -5.81
C ALA A 237 5.31 15.98 -6.05
N GLN A 238 5.68 15.04 -5.17
CA GLN A 238 6.89 14.25 -5.36
C GLN A 238 6.76 13.25 -6.51
N CYS A 239 5.61 12.56 -6.63
CA CYS A 239 5.31 11.71 -7.77
C CYS A 239 5.53 12.47 -9.10
N GLU A 240 4.93 13.65 -9.25
CA GLU A 240 5.14 14.49 -10.45
C GLU A 240 6.59 14.91 -10.65
N ASN A 241 7.26 15.37 -9.59
CA ASN A 241 8.65 15.82 -9.68
C ASN A 241 9.56 14.71 -10.22
N TYR A 242 9.51 13.52 -9.63
CA TYR A 242 10.35 12.40 -10.04
C TYR A 242 9.92 11.80 -11.39
N ALA A 243 8.63 11.76 -11.72
CA ALA A 243 8.16 11.36 -13.04
C ALA A 243 8.70 12.27 -14.15
N ASN A 244 8.69 13.58 -13.92
CA ASN A 244 9.20 14.57 -14.89
C ASN A 244 10.73 14.51 -15.02
N ILE A 245 11.45 14.28 -13.92
CA ILE A 245 12.89 14.03 -13.95
C ILE A 245 13.19 12.75 -14.75
N ALA A 246 12.45 11.67 -14.49
CA ALA A 246 12.58 10.40 -15.19
C ALA A 246 12.37 10.56 -16.71
N LYS A 247 11.30 11.27 -17.10
CA LYS A 247 10.99 11.57 -18.51
C LYS A 247 12.12 12.34 -19.19
N ASN A 248 12.66 13.37 -18.55
CA ASN A 248 13.79 14.12 -19.08
C ASN A 248 15.03 13.23 -19.31
N TYR A 249 15.32 12.29 -18.40
CA TYR A 249 16.42 11.34 -18.59
C TYR A 249 16.11 10.30 -19.67
N TYR A 250 14.85 9.89 -19.80
CA TYR A 250 14.39 8.98 -20.84
C TYR A 250 14.64 9.57 -22.24
N ASP A 251 14.22 10.82 -22.45
CA ASP A 251 14.41 11.57 -23.70
C ASP A 251 15.90 11.76 -24.05
N GLN A 252 16.77 11.81 -23.04
CA GLN A 252 18.23 11.89 -23.18
C GLN A 252 18.90 10.52 -23.37
N SER A 253 18.12 9.44 -23.48
CA SER A 253 18.61 8.06 -23.55
C SER A 253 19.42 7.61 -22.33
N SER A 254 19.25 8.28 -21.18
CA SER A 254 19.91 7.95 -19.91
C SER A 254 19.06 6.96 -19.11
N MET A 255 18.98 5.72 -19.59
CA MET A 255 18.03 4.72 -19.07
C MET A 255 18.24 4.39 -17.59
N TYR A 256 19.49 4.34 -17.11
CA TYR A 256 19.76 4.15 -15.68
C TYR A 256 19.06 5.22 -14.82
N ASN A 257 19.33 6.50 -15.09
CA ASN A 257 18.74 7.60 -14.33
C ASN A 257 17.22 7.69 -14.55
N ALA A 258 16.75 7.41 -15.76
CA ALA A 258 15.32 7.42 -16.06
C ALA A 258 14.58 6.44 -15.15
N TYR A 259 14.98 5.17 -15.13
CA TYR A 259 14.26 4.15 -14.37
C TYR A 259 14.51 4.20 -12.86
N THR A 260 15.67 4.68 -12.41
CA THR A 260 15.85 5.02 -10.98
C THR A 260 14.82 6.08 -10.52
N ASN A 261 14.60 7.13 -11.31
CA ASN A 261 13.59 8.14 -10.97
C ASN A 261 12.15 7.66 -11.19
N VAL A 262 11.92 6.68 -12.08
CA VAL A 262 10.63 5.96 -12.13
C VAL A 262 10.38 5.24 -10.80
N GLY A 263 11.40 4.57 -10.24
CA GLY A 263 11.34 3.96 -8.91
C GLY A 263 10.90 4.97 -7.85
N TYR A 264 11.61 6.10 -7.73
CA TYR A 264 11.27 7.18 -6.79
C TYR A 264 9.87 7.73 -6.99
N SER A 265 9.47 7.98 -8.24
CA SER A 265 8.12 8.45 -8.54
C SER A 265 7.05 7.44 -8.15
N SER A 266 7.31 6.15 -8.39
CA SER A 266 6.35 5.09 -8.11
C SER A 266 6.11 4.90 -6.62
N HIS A 267 7.14 5.09 -5.79
CA HIS A 267 7.03 5.05 -4.33
C HIS A 267 5.87 5.89 -3.82
N PHE A 268 5.92 7.21 -4.06
CA PHE A 268 4.91 8.17 -3.62
C PHE A 268 3.52 7.93 -4.24
N LEU A 269 3.47 7.35 -5.44
CA LEU A 269 2.20 6.94 -6.05
C LEU A 269 1.61 5.73 -5.33
N THR A 270 2.44 4.74 -4.99
CA THR A 270 1.99 3.52 -4.34
C THR A 270 1.68 3.69 -2.87
N ASP A 271 2.34 4.64 -2.17
CA ASP A 271 2.00 5.01 -0.78
C ASP A 271 0.54 5.40 -0.65
N VAL A 272 0.05 6.31 -1.50
CA VAL A 272 -1.34 6.76 -1.44
C VAL A 272 -2.34 5.72 -1.97
N GLY A 273 -1.84 4.59 -2.46
CA GLY A 273 -2.64 3.38 -2.69
C GLY A 273 -2.98 2.65 -1.39
N ASN A 274 -2.27 2.93 -0.28
CA ASN A 274 -2.63 2.52 1.07
C ASN A 274 -3.73 3.42 1.63
N PRO A 275 -4.91 2.90 2.02
CA PRO A 275 -5.93 3.71 2.69
C PRO A 275 -5.39 4.46 3.92
N LEU A 276 -4.47 3.87 4.69
CA LEU A 276 -3.90 4.48 5.90
C LEU A 276 -2.90 5.60 5.62
N HIS A 277 -2.51 5.85 4.36
CA HIS A 277 -1.74 7.03 3.94
C HIS A 277 -2.63 8.18 3.45
N THR A 278 -3.96 8.09 3.66
CA THR A 278 -4.92 9.05 3.11
C THR A 278 -5.81 9.76 4.13
N GLY A 279 -5.65 9.51 5.43
CA GLY A 279 -6.46 10.16 6.47
C GLY A 279 -6.25 9.57 7.87
N MET A 280 -7.21 9.79 8.77
CA MET A 280 -7.25 9.21 10.13
C MET A 280 -6.06 9.65 11.01
N GLU A 281 -5.57 10.87 10.83
CA GLU A 281 -4.30 11.30 11.41
C GLU A 281 -4.31 11.33 12.93
N LEU A 282 -5.41 11.78 13.54
CA LEU A 282 -5.55 11.84 15.00
C LEU A 282 -5.57 10.43 15.59
N GLU A 283 -6.33 9.56 14.97
CA GLU A 283 -6.54 8.18 15.39
C GLU A 283 -5.26 7.36 15.21
N GLN A 284 -4.55 7.53 14.11
CA GLN A 284 -3.28 6.88 13.84
C GLN A 284 -2.13 7.46 14.67
N ALA A 285 -2.13 8.76 14.98
CA ALA A 285 -1.13 9.36 15.88
C ALA A 285 -1.18 8.74 17.28
N LEU A 286 -2.38 8.42 17.78
CA LEU A 286 -2.55 7.73 19.06
C LEU A 286 -2.29 6.23 18.93
N ASN A 287 -2.88 5.59 17.91
CA ASN A 287 -2.88 4.14 17.71
C ASN A 287 -2.05 3.74 16.48
N SER A 288 -0.77 4.09 16.46
CA SER A 288 0.11 3.83 15.31
C SER A 288 0.29 2.34 15.01
N TRP A 289 0.04 1.47 15.99
CA TRP A 289 -0.01 0.02 15.78
C TRP A 289 -0.99 -0.42 14.68
N VAL A 290 -2.10 0.30 14.48
CA VAL A 290 -3.08 -0.02 13.42
C VAL A 290 -2.42 0.03 12.04
N HIS A 291 -1.57 1.03 11.83
CA HIS A 291 -0.82 1.20 10.60
C HIS A 291 0.18 0.05 10.41
N SER A 292 1.08 -0.13 11.38
CA SER A 292 2.14 -1.14 11.31
C SER A 292 1.60 -2.57 11.16
N ASP A 293 0.53 -2.92 11.88
CA ASP A 293 -0.03 -4.27 11.88
C ASP A 293 -0.77 -4.58 10.56
N TYR A 294 -1.39 -3.57 9.94
CA TYR A 294 -1.96 -3.70 8.60
C TYR A 294 -0.88 -3.85 7.53
N GLU A 295 0.18 -3.04 7.57
CA GLU A 295 1.28 -3.16 6.61
C GLU A 295 2.01 -4.52 6.73
N ASP A 296 2.21 -5.02 7.95
CA ASP A 296 2.74 -6.37 8.18
C ASP A 296 1.79 -7.46 7.65
N TYR A 297 0.47 -7.27 7.78
CA TYR A 297 -0.53 -8.16 7.18
C TYR A 297 -0.38 -8.24 5.66
N VAL A 298 -0.23 -7.09 4.98
CA VAL A 298 -0.02 -7.04 3.53
C VAL A 298 1.29 -7.72 3.16
N GLY A 299 2.40 -7.38 3.84
CA GLY A 299 3.72 -7.96 3.59
C GLY A 299 3.76 -9.48 3.77
N THR A 300 3.15 -9.99 4.86
CA THR A 300 3.08 -11.45 5.14
C THR A 300 2.27 -12.22 4.09
N ASN A 301 1.33 -11.56 3.41
CA ASN A 301 0.47 -12.15 2.39
C ASN A 301 0.87 -11.75 0.95
N TRP A 302 2.05 -11.16 0.77
CA TRP A 302 2.46 -10.63 -0.53
C TRP A 302 2.65 -11.73 -1.58
N ASP A 303 3.61 -12.62 -1.39
CA ASP A 303 3.90 -13.77 -2.26
C ASP A 303 3.45 -15.12 -1.67
N GLN A 304 2.87 -15.07 -0.46
CA GLN A 304 2.40 -16.20 0.34
C GLN A 304 0.97 -15.94 0.80
N GLY A 305 0.31 -16.94 1.39
CA GLY A 305 -1.06 -16.78 1.91
C GLY A 305 -2.05 -16.39 0.81
N TYR A 306 -2.58 -15.16 0.88
CA TYR A 306 -3.48 -14.61 -0.15
C TYR A 306 -2.81 -14.30 -1.49
N ASN A 307 -1.47 -14.17 -1.53
CA ASN A 307 -0.69 -13.90 -2.74
C ASN A 307 -1.11 -12.60 -3.44
N PHE A 308 -1.04 -11.48 -2.71
CA PHE A 308 -1.40 -10.16 -3.21
C PHE A 308 -0.62 -9.73 -4.45
N THR A 309 0.60 -10.20 -4.66
CA THR A 309 1.37 -9.93 -5.90
C THR A 309 0.62 -10.36 -7.15
N SER A 310 -0.20 -11.43 -7.08
CA SER A 310 -0.99 -11.90 -8.23
C SER A 310 -1.99 -10.88 -8.75
N VAL A 311 -2.55 -10.02 -7.88
CA VAL A 311 -3.45 -8.93 -8.27
C VAL A 311 -2.76 -8.00 -9.27
N ILE A 312 -1.47 -7.72 -9.04
CA ILE A 312 -0.64 -6.87 -9.89
C ILE A 312 -0.21 -7.61 -11.17
N GLN A 313 0.25 -8.87 -11.01
CA GLN A 313 0.73 -9.69 -12.13
C GLN A 313 -0.37 -10.00 -13.15
N ASP A 314 -1.59 -10.24 -12.70
CA ASP A 314 -2.72 -10.59 -13.55
C ASP A 314 -3.41 -9.35 -14.17
N ASN A 315 -3.20 -8.16 -13.60
CA ASN A 315 -3.74 -6.91 -14.16
C ASN A 315 -2.98 -6.46 -15.41
N TRP A 316 -3.69 -6.27 -16.53
CA TRP A 316 -3.18 -5.67 -17.75
C TRP A 316 -3.95 -4.42 -18.15
N TYR A 317 -4.65 -3.78 -17.23
CA TYR A 317 -5.35 -2.53 -17.48
C TYR A 317 -4.58 -1.36 -16.89
N TYR A 318 -4.65 -0.19 -17.52
CA TYR A 318 -4.00 1.02 -17.00
C TYR A 318 -4.86 2.27 -17.18
N TYR A 319 -4.62 3.27 -16.34
CA TYR A 319 -5.16 4.62 -16.50
C TYR A 319 -4.13 5.50 -17.21
N THR A 320 -4.57 6.26 -18.22
CA THR A 320 -3.68 7.22 -18.87
C THR A 320 -3.32 8.35 -17.89
N ILE A 321 -2.03 8.50 -17.63
CA ILE A 321 -1.49 9.63 -16.86
C ILE A 321 -1.06 10.73 -17.84
N THR A 322 -1.59 11.92 -17.62
CA THR A 322 -1.15 13.15 -18.31
C THR A 322 -0.58 14.19 -17.35
N ASP A 323 -0.96 14.07 -16.08
CA ASP A 323 -0.46 14.82 -14.95
C ASP A 323 -0.30 13.79 -13.81
N PRO A 324 0.94 13.44 -13.43
CA PRO A 324 1.17 12.48 -12.34
C PRO A 324 0.62 12.96 -11.00
N SER A 325 0.65 14.27 -10.70
CA SER A 325 0.13 14.81 -9.43
C SER A 325 -1.37 14.60 -9.33
N SER A 326 -2.12 15.02 -10.35
CA SER A 326 -3.58 14.80 -10.40
C SER A 326 -3.96 13.31 -10.36
N SER A 327 -3.12 12.45 -10.96
CA SER A 327 -3.33 11.00 -10.96
C SER A 327 -3.11 10.39 -9.57
N THR A 328 -2.05 10.81 -8.86
CA THR A 328 -1.79 10.43 -7.47
C THR A 328 -2.91 10.88 -6.54
N GLN A 329 -3.42 12.12 -6.70
CA GLN A 329 -4.58 12.60 -5.93
C GLN A 329 -5.84 11.75 -6.19
N SER A 330 -6.03 11.29 -7.42
CA SER A 330 -7.18 10.44 -7.78
C SER A 330 -7.09 9.04 -7.18
N LEU A 331 -5.89 8.46 -7.11
CA LEU A 331 -5.63 7.20 -6.42
C LEU A 331 -5.85 7.35 -4.91
N ALA A 332 -5.31 8.42 -4.31
CA ALA A 332 -5.55 8.73 -2.89
C ALA A 332 -7.04 8.88 -2.60
N GLY A 333 -7.79 9.59 -3.46
CA GLY A 333 -9.23 9.72 -3.37
C GLY A 333 -9.98 8.38 -3.44
N TYR A 334 -9.46 7.42 -4.21
CA TYR A 334 -10.00 6.06 -4.24
C TYR A 334 -9.72 5.32 -2.92
N ALA A 335 -8.46 5.25 -2.49
CA ALA A 335 -8.04 4.57 -1.26
C ALA A 335 -8.69 5.16 0.00
N LYS A 336 -8.89 6.48 0.05
CA LYS A 336 -9.62 7.20 1.11
C LYS A 336 -11.03 6.68 1.32
N ASN A 337 -11.69 6.11 0.32
CA ASN A 337 -13.03 5.55 0.51
C ASN A 337 -13.02 4.27 1.38
N HIS A 338 -11.85 3.72 1.67
CA HIS A 338 -11.72 2.48 2.44
C HIS A 338 -11.08 2.69 3.82
N ASP A 339 -10.58 3.89 4.13
CA ASP A 339 -9.78 4.11 5.35
C ASP A 339 -10.61 3.96 6.63
N ASP A 340 -11.85 4.43 6.64
CA ASP A 340 -12.80 4.27 7.73
C ASP A 340 -13.05 2.79 8.09
N GLU A 341 -13.39 1.99 7.08
CA GLU A 341 -13.68 0.55 7.25
C GLU A 341 -12.44 -0.20 7.68
N LEU A 342 -11.32 0.05 6.98
CA LEU A 342 -10.06 -0.61 7.27
C LEU A 342 -9.59 -0.29 8.70
N TYR A 343 -9.56 0.99 9.06
CA TYR A 343 -9.16 1.42 10.40
C TYR A 343 -10.08 0.79 11.46
N TYR A 344 -11.40 0.83 11.24
CA TYR A 344 -12.38 0.24 12.16
C TYR A 344 -12.12 -1.26 12.37
N LEU A 345 -11.94 -2.03 11.29
CA LEU A 345 -11.73 -3.47 11.35
C LEU A 345 -10.40 -3.82 12.02
N VAL A 346 -9.30 -3.15 11.66
CA VAL A 346 -8.00 -3.39 12.29
C VAL A 346 -8.05 -3.02 13.77
N TYR A 347 -8.61 -1.86 14.13
CA TYR A 347 -8.70 -1.40 15.53
C TYR A 347 -9.57 -2.33 16.40
N ASN A 348 -10.82 -2.55 15.99
CA ASN A 348 -11.80 -3.28 16.81
C ASN A 348 -11.62 -4.79 16.72
N HIS A 349 -11.20 -5.33 15.58
CA HIS A 349 -11.04 -6.77 15.35
C HIS A 349 -9.56 -7.19 15.30
N ARG A 350 -8.67 -6.46 15.95
CA ARG A 350 -7.20 -6.67 15.96
C ARG A 350 -6.68 -8.10 16.11
N ASP A 351 -7.36 -8.98 16.83
CA ASP A 351 -6.92 -10.38 16.97
C ASP A 351 -7.43 -11.30 15.84
N THR A 352 -8.29 -10.81 14.94
CA THR A 352 -8.96 -11.60 13.89
C THR A 352 -8.98 -10.95 12.50
N PHE A 353 -8.71 -9.65 12.37
CA PHE A 353 -8.82 -8.88 11.11
C PHE A 353 -7.97 -9.48 9.97
N ARG A 354 -6.83 -10.10 10.31
CA ARG A 354 -5.93 -10.75 9.33
C ARG A 354 -6.59 -11.90 8.55
N THR A 355 -7.75 -12.40 8.99
CA THR A 355 -8.54 -13.41 8.28
C THR A 355 -9.89 -12.90 7.81
N ASP A 356 -10.13 -11.60 7.98
CA ASP A 356 -11.37 -10.95 7.60
C ASP A 356 -11.45 -10.81 6.07
N PRO A 357 -12.54 -11.29 5.44
CA PRO A 357 -12.71 -11.18 4.00
C PRO A 357 -12.83 -9.73 3.50
N ASP A 358 -13.34 -8.81 4.32
CA ASP A 358 -13.53 -7.41 3.94
C ASP A 358 -12.19 -6.66 3.92
N VAL A 359 -11.34 -6.90 4.93
CA VAL A 359 -9.94 -6.40 4.93
C VAL A 359 -9.21 -6.88 3.68
N ARG A 360 -9.31 -8.18 3.37
CA ARG A 360 -8.70 -8.75 2.16
C ARG A 360 -9.22 -8.06 0.89
N SER A 361 -10.54 -7.89 0.77
CA SER A 361 -11.16 -7.27 -0.41
C SER A 361 -10.70 -5.83 -0.59
N ILE A 362 -10.64 -5.04 0.49
CA ILE A 362 -10.13 -3.67 0.48
C ILE A 362 -8.69 -3.64 -0.03
N THR A 363 -7.83 -4.51 0.49
CA THR A 363 -6.43 -4.60 0.06
C THR A 363 -6.31 -4.96 -1.42
N GLU A 364 -7.03 -5.99 -1.89
CA GLU A 364 -7.02 -6.40 -3.31
C GLU A 364 -7.51 -5.27 -4.24
N ASP A 365 -8.59 -4.58 -3.86
CA ASP A 365 -9.14 -3.47 -4.65
C ASP A 365 -8.19 -2.28 -4.74
N CYS A 366 -7.57 -1.89 -3.62
CA CYS A 366 -6.60 -0.79 -3.58
C CYS A 366 -5.32 -1.13 -4.37
N LEU A 367 -4.81 -2.36 -4.24
CA LEU A 367 -3.66 -2.83 -5.01
C LEU A 367 -3.95 -2.88 -6.52
N LEU A 368 -5.16 -3.30 -6.90
CA LEU A 368 -5.56 -3.33 -8.30
C LEU A 368 -5.60 -1.93 -8.91
N ASP A 369 -6.16 -0.94 -8.21
CA ASP A 369 -6.20 0.44 -8.72
C ASP A 369 -4.80 1.06 -8.75
N THR A 370 -4.00 0.82 -7.72
CA THR A 370 -2.57 1.18 -7.68
C THR A 370 -1.82 0.62 -8.89
N ALA A 371 -2.01 -0.67 -9.23
CA ALA A 371 -1.37 -1.30 -10.40
C ALA A 371 -1.71 -0.59 -11.72
N LYS A 372 -2.97 -0.17 -11.91
CA LYS A 372 -3.41 0.54 -13.12
C LYS A 372 -2.75 1.90 -13.25
N TYR A 373 -2.61 2.64 -12.14
CA TYR A 373 -1.91 3.91 -12.13
C TYR A 373 -0.41 3.74 -12.34
N THR A 374 0.22 2.75 -11.71
CA THR A 374 1.67 2.50 -11.89
C THR A 374 2.02 2.08 -13.31
N LEU A 375 1.17 1.27 -13.98
CA LEU A 375 1.28 1.05 -15.43
C LEU A 375 1.16 2.36 -16.22
N GLY A 376 0.22 3.24 -15.85
CA GLY A 376 0.08 4.56 -16.44
C GLY A 376 1.31 5.44 -16.27
N LEU A 377 1.97 5.37 -15.11
CA LEU A 377 3.17 6.14 -14.79
C LEU A 377 4.36 5.73 -15.69
N VAL A 378 4.59 4.42 -15.84
CA VAL A 378 5.62 3.90 -16.74
C VAL A 378 5.35 4.36 -18.17
N LYS A 379 4.09 4.37 -18.61
CA LYS A 379 3.73 4.90 -19.93
C LYS A 379 4.04 6.39 -20.06
N TYR A 380 3.62 7.21 -19.09
CA TYR A 380 3.84 8.65 -19.08
C TYR A 380 5.32 9.04 -19.20
N VAL A 381 6.22 8.28 -18.57
CA VAL A 381 7.66 8.54 -18.66
C VAL A 381 8.23 8.20 -20.04
N ARG A 382 7.65 7.22 -20.73
CA ARG A 382 8.14 6.69 -22.02
C ARG A 382 7.58 7.41 -23.25
N ASP A 383 6.36 7.94 -23.16
CA ASP A 383 5.72 8.81 -24.16
C ASP A 383 6.15 10.25 -23.93
#